data_AF-A0A368F8B1-F1
#
_entry.id   AF-A0A368F8B1-F1
#
_cell.length_a   1.000
_cell.length_b   1.000
_cell.length_c   1.000
_cell.angle_alpha   90.00
_cell.angle_beta   90.00
_cell.angle_gamma   90.00
#
_symmetry.space_group_name_H-M   'P 1'
#
loop_
_entity.id
_entity.type
_entity.pdbx_description
1 polymer ?
#
loop_
_entity_poly.entity_id
_entity_poly.type
_entity_poly.pdbx_seq_one_letter_code
_entity_poly.pdbx_strand_id
1 'polypeptide(L)'
;MPARTIPGRDGPTVLPIHEINRNANLSEFMYQSDMVLTLAQVEQIGRDSTTGRKKRQAYRDMYYPNTIWDKTVYYYFDPTATNAIKTVFLAAADFWRKHTCITFEEDRRGELSYYFINRTK
;
A
#
# COMPACT_ATOMS: atom_id res chain seq x y z
N MET A 1 -11.70 -33.01 4.46
CA MET A 1 -10.75 -32.04 3.89
C MET A 1 -11.42 -31.45 2.66
N PRO A 2 -11.85 -30.18 2.64
CA PRO A 2 -12.45 -29.61 1.44
C PRO A 2 -11.37 -29.45 0.36
N ALA A 3 -11.70 -29.88 -0.86
CA ALA A 3 -10.80 -29.87 -2.01
C ALA A 3 -10.35 -28.44 -2.35
N ARG A 4 -9.04 -28.26 -2.54
CA ARG A 4 -8.45 -27.03 -3.05
C ARG A 4 -8.87 -26.88 -4.51
N THR A 5 -9.91 -26.10 -4.78
CA THR A 5 -10.29 -25.70 -6.13
C THR A 5 -9.20 -24.77 -6.67
N ILE A 6 -8.32 -25.30 -7.52
CA ILE A 6 -7.42 -24.48 -8.33
C ILE A 6 -8.29 -23.74 -9.35
N PRO A 7 -8.29 -22.40 -9.37
CA PRO A 7 -9.04 -21.66 -10.38
C PRO A 7 -8.54 -22.06 -11.78
N GLY A 8 -9.47 -22.30 -12.72
CA GLY A 8 -9.15 -22.62 -14.10
C GLY A 8 -8.33 -21.52 -14.78
N ARG A 9 -7.65 -21.86 -15.88
CA ARG A 9 -6.72 -20.99 -16.64
C ARG A 9 -7.32 -19.66 -17.14
N ASP A 10 -8.64 -19.52 -17.10
CA ASP A 10 -9.40 -18.36 -17.58
C ASP A 10 -10.14 -17.63 -16.45
N GLY A 11 -9.47 -17.42 -15.31
CA GLY A 11 -9.92 -16.41 -14.35
C GLY A 11 -9.79 -15.01 -14.96
N PRO A 12 -10.61 -14.01 -14.55
CA PRO A 12 -10.46 -12.65 -15.06
C PRO A 12 -9.02 -12.18 -14.87
N THR A 13 -8.34 -11.85 -15.97
CA THR A 13 -6.98 -11.32 -15.95
C THR A 13 -7.02 -9.96 -15.27
N VAL A 14 -6.78 -9.95 -13.95
CA VAL A 14 -6.53 -8.71 -13.23
C VAL A 14 -5.13 -8.26 -13.63
N LEU A 15 -5.04 -7.14 -14.34
CA LEU A 15 -3.75 -6.57 -14.69
C LEU A 15 -2.95 -6.30 -13.41
N PRO A 16 -1.65 -6.62 -13.37
CA PRO A 16 -0.81 -6.29 -12.24
C PRO A 16 -0.73 -4.76 -12.06
N ILE A 17 -0.52 -4.30 -10.82
CA ILE A 17 -0.59 -2.86 -10.47
C ILE A 17 0.29 -1.97 -11.36
N HIS A 18 1.49 -2.43 -11.70
CA HIS A 18 2.40 -1.68 -12.57
C HIS A 18 1.87 -1.51 -14.00
N GLU A 19 1.10 -2.46 -14.52
CA GLU A 19 0.43 -2.34 -15.84
C GLU A 19 -0.77 -1.40 -15.75
N ILE A 20 -1.56 -1.48 -14.67
CA ILE A 20 -2.66 -0.54 -14.41
C ILE A 20 -2.14 0.90 -14.39
N ASN A 21 -1.08 1.15 -13.61
CA ASN A 21 -0.50 2.49 -13.46
C ASN A 21 0.22 2.96 -14.72
N ARG A 22 0.83 2.05 -15.49
CA ARG A 22 1.38 2.35 -16.82
C ARG A 22 0.30 2.79 -17.80
N ASN A 23 -0.81 2.05 -17.87
CA ASN A 23 -1.93 2.37 -18.78
C ASN A 23 -2.61 3.71 -18.41
N ALA A 24 -2.50 4.13 -17.15
CA ALA A 24 -2.95 5.44 -16.66
C ALA A 24 -1.90 6.57 -16.85
N ASN A 25 -0.76 6.30 -17.50
CA ASN A 25 0.37 7.23 -17.64
C ASN A 25 0.94 7.75 -16.30
N LEU A 26 0.83 6.96 -15.23
CA LEU A 26 1.35 7.31 -13.90
C LEU A 26 2.73 6.72 -13.63
N SER A 27 3.18 5.77 -14.44
CA SER A 27 4.44 5.02 -14.20
C SER A 27 5.69 5.89 -14.16
N GLU A 28 5.69 7.03 -14.85
CA GLU A 28 6.82 7.97 -14.86
C GLU A 28 6.97 8.74 -13.53
N PHE A 29 5.87 8.92 -12.80
CA PHE A 29 5.84 9.69 -11.54
C PHE A 29 6.01 8.82 -10.29
N MET A 30 6.04 7.49 -10.45
CA MET A 30 6.06 6.54 -9.34
C MET A 30 7.25 5.60 -9.46
N TYR A 31 8.02 5.46 -8.38
CA TYR A 31 9.09 4.48 -8.30
C TYR A 31 8.52 3.06 -8.35
N GLN A 32 9.11 2.22 -9.21
CA GLN A 32 8.59 0.87 -9.52
C GLN A 32 7.10 0.84 -9.92
N SER A 33 6.58 1.99 -10.38
CA SER A 33 5.19 2.18 -10.80
C SER A 33 4.13 1.97 -9.71
N ASP A 34 4.48 1.91 -8.43
CA ASP A 34 3.51 1.76 -7.33
C ASP A 34 3.85 2.55 -6.05
N MET A 35 5.01 3.23 -5.99
CA MET A 35 5.43 4.04 -4.85
C MET A 35 5.63 5.50 -5.23
N VAL A 36 4.97 6.41 -4.52
CA VAL A 36 5.26 7.85 -4.58
C VAL A 36 6.37 8.14 -3.56
N LEU A 37 7.51 8.64 -4.04
CA LEU A 37 8.67 8.96 -3.22
C LEU A 37 8.87 10.47 -3.10
N THR A 38 9.43 10.91 -1.98
CA THR A 38 9.99 12.26 -1.87
C THR A 38 11.34 12.35 -2.58
N LEU A 39 11.77 13.55 -2.95
CA LEU A 39 13.07 13.76 -3.60
C LEU A 39 14.23 13.21 -2.75
N ALA A 40 14.18 13.44 -1.43
CA ALA A 40 15.20 12.93 -0.50
C ALA A 40 15.28 11.39 -0.49
N GLN A 41 14.14 10.69 -0.59
CA GLN A 41 14.10 9.22 -0.69
C GLN A 41 14.69 8.71 -2.01
N VAL A 42 14.42 9.41 -3.12
CA VAL A 42 15.01 9.08 -4.44
C VAL A 42 16.53 9.23 -4.41
N GLU A 43 17.04 10.33 -3.85
CA GLU A 43 18.48 10.54 -3.69
C GLU A 43 19.14 9.45 -2.84
N GLN A 44 18.48 9.05 -1.74
CA GLN A 44 18.99 8.00 -0.86
C GLN A 44 19.10 6.65 -1.59
N ILE A 45 18.09 6.27 -2.36
CA ILE A 45 18.12 5.03 -3.18
C ILE A 45 19.27 5.08 -4.18
N GLY A 46 19.49 6.23 -4.83
CA GLY A 46 20.60 6.43 -5.76
C GLY A 46 21.97 6.24 -5.09
N ARG A 47 22.17 6.79 -3.89
CA ARG A 47 23.42 6.63 -3.11
C ARG A 47 23.62 5.18 -2.67
N ASP A 48 22.58 4.54 -2.14
CA ASP A 48 22.66 3.16 -1.62
C ASP A 48 22.91 2.12 -2.71
N SER A 49 22.51 2.39 -3.97
CA SER A 49 22.74 1.50 -5.12
C SER A 49 24.22 1.25 -5.43
N THR A 50 25.13 2.11 -4.97
CA THR A 50 26.58 2.04 -5.21
C THR A 50 27.33 1.13 -4.21
N THR A 51 26.70 0.82 -3.08
CA THR A 51 27.23 -0.11 -2.07
C THR A 51 26.54 -1.46 -2.25
N GLY A 52 27.30 -2.55 -2.34
CA GLY A 52 26.78 -3.89 -2.66
C GLY A 52 25.49 -4.27 -1.93
N ARG A 53 24.69 -5.17 -2.52
CA ARG A 53 23.31 -5.50 -2.11
C ARG A 53 23.13 -5.60 -0.58
N LYS A 54 22.59 -4.54 0.03
CA LYS A 54 22.14 -4.57 1.42
C LYS A 54 20.89 -5.46 1.54
N LYS A 55 20.74 -6.14 2.69
CA LYS A 55 19.50 -6.87 2.99
C LYS A 55 18.34 -5.87 3.03
N ARG A 56 17.20 -6.24 2.42
CA ARG A 56 15.98 -5.43 2.48
C ARG A 56 15.54 -5.32 3.94
N GLN A 57 15.30 -4.10 4.40
CA GLN A 57 14.75 -3.80 5.71
C GLN A 57 13.54 -2.87 5.55
N ALA A 58 12.84 -2.60 6.65
CA ALA A 58 11.92 -1.47 6.73
C ALA A 58 12.72 -0.16 6.93
N TYR A 59 12.30 0.91 6.25
CA TYR A 59 12.93 2.23 6.33
C TYR A 59 13.10 2.67 7.79
N ARG A 60 14.30 3.15 8.14
CA ARG A 60 14.64 3.69 9.45
C ARG A 60 15.51 4.93 9.25
N ASP A 61 15.07 6.05 9.81
CA ASP A 61 15.82 7.28 9.85
C ASP A 61 16.22 7.66 11.28
N MET A 62 16.81 8.84 11.44
CA MET A 62 17.23 9.36 12.75
C MET A 62 16.06 9.59 13.73
N TYR A 63 14.82 9.63 13.24
CA TYR A 63 13.63 9.86 14.05
C TYR A 63 12.93 8.56 14.46
N TYR A 64 13.46 7.39 14.06
CA TYR A 64 12.95 6.09 14.49
C TYR A 64 12.92 5.98 16.03
N PRO A 65 11.84 5.47 16.65
CA PRO A 65 10.69 4.80 16.02
C PRO A 65 9.51 5.72 15.66
N ASN A 66 9.63 7.05 15.77
CA ASN A 66 8.50 7.97 15.55
C ASN A 66 8.08 8.08 14.08
N THR A 67 8.80 7.43 13.17
CA THR A 67 8.55 7.41 11.71
C THR A 67 7.97 6.09 11.21
N ILE A 68 7.63 5.17 12.13
CA ILE A 68 6.85 3.98 11.84
C ILE A 68 5.46 4.08 12.47
N TRP A 69 4.53 3.24 12.01
CA TRP A 69 3.23 3.12 12.64
C TRP A 69 3.38 2.57 14.06
N ASP A 70 2.57 3.09 14.97
CA ASP A 70 2.34 2.44 16.26
C ASP A 70 1.42 1.21 16.05
N LYS A 71 0.90 0.64 17.12
CA LYS A 71 -0.02 -0.50 17.08
C LYS A 71 -1.30 -0.23 16.30
N THR A 72 -1.76 1.02 16.27
CA THR A 72 -3.00 1.40 15.55
C THR A 72 -2.66 2.18 14.29
N VAL A 73 -3.17 1.71 13.16
CA VAL A 73 -3.18 2.43 11.89
C VAL A 73 -4.56 3.04 11.69
N TYR A 74 -4.61 4.38 11.68
CA TYR A 74 -5.84 5.12 11.39
C TYR A 74 -6.06 5.24 9.89
N TYR A 75 -7.30 5.07 9.45
CA TYR A 75 -7.68 5.25 8.04
C TYR A 75 -8.96 6.04 7.89
N TYR A 76 -9.14 6.61 6.70
CA TYR A 76 -10.33 7.37 6.33
C TYR A 76 -10.77 6.98 4.92
N PHE A 77 -12.05 6.69 4.75
CA PHE A 77 -12.66 6.56 3.44
C PHE A 77 -13.16 7.92 2.97
N ASP A 78 -12.60 8.40 1.86
CA ASP A 78 -13.12 9.57 1.18
C ASP A 78 -14.59 9.35 0.77
N PRO A 79 -15.43 10.40 0.72
CA PRO A 79 -16.81 10.27 0.26
C PRO A 79 -16.94 9.64 -1.14
N THR A 80 -15.90 9.73 -1.98
CA THR A 80 -15.85 9.11 -3.31
C THR A 80 -15.55 7.60 -3.29
N ALA A 81 -15.10 7.04 -2.16
CA ALA A 81 -14.73 5.63 -2.05
C ALA A 81 -15.93 4.71 -2.28
N THR A 82 -15.83 3.85 -3.29
CA THR A 82 -16.88 2.90 -3.64
C THR A 82 -17.02 1.79 -2.60
N ASN A 83 -18.20 1.15 -2.56
CA ASN A 83 -18.41 -0.01 -1.68
C ASN A 83 -17.40 -1.14 -1.97
N ALA A 84 -16.99 -1.33 -3.23
CA ALA A 84 -15.99 -2.32 -3.59
C ALA A 84 -14.63 -2.04 -2.94
N ILE A 85 -14.16 -0.79 -2.97
CA ILE A 85 -12.91 -0.38 -2.30
C ILE A 85 -13.01 -0.61 -0.80
N LYS A 86 -14.12 -0.20 -0.18
CA LYS A 86 -14.37 -0.38 1.25
C LYS A 86 -14.32 -1.85 1.66
N THR A 87 -15.04 -2.71 0.94
CA THR A 87 -15.07 -4.15 1.23
C THR A 87 -13.70 -4.81 1.11
N VAL A 88 -12.96 -4.53 0.04
CA VAL A 88 -11.62 -5.11 -0.17
C VAL A 88 -10.63 -4.63 0.88
N PHE A 89 -10.63 -3.32 1.18
CA PHE A 89 -9.75 -2.78 2.22
C PHE A 89 -10.06 -3.38 3.60
N LEU A 90 -11.33 -3.44 4.00
CA LEU A 90 -11.73 -3.98 5.30
C LEU A 90 -11.36 -5.47 5.44
N ALA A 91 -11.49 -6.26 4.36
CA ALA A 91 -11.04 -7.65 4.36
C ALA A 91 -9.52 -7.78 4.55
N ALA A 92 -8.74 -6.91 3.90
CA ALA A 92 -7.28 -6.87 4.07
C ALA A 92 -6.89 -6.41 5.49
N ALA A 93 -7.53 -5.37 6.01
CA ALA A 93 -7.31 -4.87 7.37
C ALA A 93 -7.62 -5.93 8.43
N ASP A 94 -8.73 -6.68 8.26
CA ASP A 94 -9.07 -7.80 9.14
C ASP A 94 -8.04 -8.93 9.07
N PHE A 95 -7.55 -9.26 7.87
CA PHE A 95 -6.46 -10.24 7.71
C PHE A 95 -5.21 -9.81 8.48
N TRP A 96 -4.76 -8.57 8.33
CA TRP A 96 -3.59 -8.06 9.05
C TRP A 96 -3.81 -8.05 10.57
N ARG A 97 -4.99 -7.64 11.03
CA ARG A 97 -5.34 -7.65 12.46
C ARG A 97 -5.31 -9.06 13.08
N LYS A 98 -5.72 -10.08 12.33
CA LYS A 98 -5.72 -11.49 12.80
C LYS A 98 -4.33 -12.10 12.85
N HIS A 99 -3.40 -11.62 12.05
CA HIS A 99 -2.08 -12.23 11.86
C HIS A 99 -0.91 -11.39 12.38
N THR A 100 -1.17 -10.18 12.87
CA THR A 100 -0.16 -9.27 13.43
C THR A 100 -0.69 -8.57 14.68
N CYS A 101 0.17 -7.81 15.36
CA CYS A 101 -0.22 -6.96 16.48
C CYS A 101 -0.77 -5.59 16.06
N ILE A 102 -1.03 -5.38 14.76
CA ILE A 102 -1.53 -4.11 14.21
C ILE A 102 -3.05 -4.09 14.24
N THR A 103 -3.64 -3.01 14.75
CA THR A 103 -5.07 -2.70 14.68
C THR A 103 -5.34 -1.63 13.62
N PHE A 104 -6.54 -1.63 13.06
CA PHE A 104 -6.98 -0.67 12.07
C PHE A 104 -8.26 0.00 12.56
N GLU A 105 -8.26 1.32 12.64
CA GLU A 105 -9.39 2.11 13.14
C GLU A 105 -9.75 3.22 12.15
N GLU A 106 -11.05 3.36 11.87
CA GLU A 106 -11.53 4.42 10.99
C GLU A 106 -11.61 5.73 11.78
N ASP A 107 -10.85 6.74 11.36
CA ASP A 107 -10.98 8.11 11.88
C ASP A 107 -11.73 8.97 10.87
N ARG A 108 -12.99 9.28 11.20
CA ARG A 108 -13.91 10.05 10.35
C ARG A 108 -13.50 11.51 10.15
N ARG A 109 -12.51 12.02 10.89
CA ARG A 109 -11.96 13.38 10.73
C ARG A 109 -10.74 13.40 9.80
N GLY A 110 -10.02 12.28 9.69
CA GLY A 110 -8.91 12.08 8.75
C GLY A 110 -7.59 12.75 9.15
N GLU A 111 -7.49 13.43 10.29
CA GLU A 111 -6.37 14.34 10.61
C GLU A 111 -4.99 13.64 10.64
N LEU A 112 -4.93 12.35 11.01
CA LEU A 112 -3.72 11.52 10.98
C LEU A 112 -3.98 10.14 10.34
N SER A 113 -4.78 10.12 9.27
CA SER A 113 -5.25 8.89 8.65
C SER A 113 -4.63 8.58 7.30
N TYR A 114 -4.60 7.30 6.94
CA TYR A 114 -4.44 6.83 5.58
C TYR A 114 -5.72 7.04 4.78
N TYR A 115 -5.64 7.80 3.68
CA TYR A 115 -6.79 8.17 2.87
C TYR A 115 -7.04 7.18 1.73
N PHE A 116 -8.24 6.63 1.68
CA PHE A 116 -8.72 5.80 0.57
C PHE A 116 -9.65 6.64 -0.30
N ILE A 117 -9.11 7.11 -1.43
CA ILE A 117 -9.78 8.02 -2.36
C ILE A 117 -10.01 7.30 -3.67
N ASN A 118 -11.17 7.51 -4.30
CA ASN A 118 -11.39 7.15 -5.68
C ASN A 118 -11.48 8.41 -6.54
N ARG A 119 -10.36 8.81 -7.17
CA ARG A 119 -10.38 9.92 -8.13
C ARG A 119 -10.82 9.43 -9.51
N THR A 120 -12.11 9.18 -9.64
CA THR A 120 -12.76 9.15 -10.96
C THR A 120 -13.46 10.49 -11.18
N LYS A 121 -12.67 11.48 -11.61
CA LYS A 121 -13.12 12.65 -12.38
C LYS A 121 -11.98 13.09 -13.28
#